data_AF-A0A679JGC4-F1
#
_entry.id   AF-A0A679JGC4-F1
#
_cell.length_a   1.000
_cell.length_b   1.000
_cell.length_c   1.000
_cell.angle_alpha   90.00
_cell.angle_beta   90.00
_cell.angle_gamma   90.00
#
_symmetry.space_group_name_H-M   'P 1'
#
loop_
_entity.id
_entity.type
_entity.pdbx_description
1 polymer ?
#
loop_
_entity_poly.entity_id
_entity_poly.type
_entity_poly.pdbx_seq_one_letter_code
_entity_poly.pdbx_strand_id
1 'polypeptide(L)'
;MTQSLLAHLRTETACIEEFLSVLDREAKAMSDNVFADLAAIAGEKTLLLDRMTELDNQREALQAALGFKPGRAGADAAAKACGPAAQQAWAALLVLAVQARSHNLRNGSMVYAHLDFTQQALHFLQASAQLFYGPDGVRKTQPGAGTRLAVG
;
A
#
# COMPACT_ATOMS: atom_id res chain seq x y z
N MET A 1 1.49 19.58 -30.80
CA MET A 1 1.54 18.10 -30.75
C MET A 1 2.69 17.61 -29.85
N THR A 2 3.96 17.85 -30.16
CA THR A 2 5.11 17.42 -29.33
C THR A 2 5.16 18.03 -27.93
N GLN A 3 4.76 19.30 -27.78
CA GLN A 3 4.70 19.98 -26.48
C GLN A 3 3.60 19.42 -25.55
N SER A 4 2.59 18.75 -26.11
CA SER A 4 1.48 18.15 -25.35
C SER A 4 1.91 16.84 -24.68
N LEU A 5 2.65 15.96 -25.36
CA LEU A 5 3.11 14.71 -24.75
C LEU A 5 4.13 14.94 -23.63
N LEU A 6 5.10 15.84 -23.83
CA LEU A 6 6.10 16.15 -22.78
C LEU A 6 5.44 16.71 -21.51
N ALA A 7 4.50 17.65 -21.65
CA ALA A 7 3.79 18.21 -20.50
C ALA A 7 2.96 17.14 -19.78
N HIS A 8 2.34 16.23 -20.55
CA HIS A 8 1.59 15.10 -20.02
C HIS A 8 2.46 14.14 -19.21
N LEU A 9 3.61 13.72 -19.78
CA LEU A 9 4.57 12.85 -19.10
C LEU A 9 5.12 13.45 -17.79
N ARG A 10 5.29 14.78 -17.74
CA ARG A 10 5.67 15.48 -16.50
C ARG A 10 4.56 15.44 -15.46
N THR A 11 3.31 15.52 -15.89
CA THR A 11 2.14 15.41 -15.00
C THR A 11 2.02 13.99 -14.44
N GLU A 12 2.23 12.97 -15.27
CA GLU A 12 2.34 11.57 -14.83
C GLU A 12 3.46 11.41 -13.79
N THR A 13 4.65 11.95 -14.08
CA THR A 13 5.81 11.90 -13.19
C THR A 13 5.47 12.46 -11.80
N ALA A 14 4.90 13.67 -11.75
CA ALA A 14 4.52 14.30 -10.48
C ALA A 14 3.47 13.49 -9.70
N CYS A 15 2.52 12.86 -10.41
CA CYS A 15 1.52 12.00 -9.78
C CYS A 15 2.16 10.73 -9.17
N ILE A 16 3.14 10.11 -9.83
CA ILE A 16 3.86 8.96 -9.27
C ILE A 16 4.73 9.37 -8.08
N GLU A 17 5.37 10.54 -8.12
CA GLU A 17 6.15 11.08 -7.00
C GLU A 17 5.27 11.33 -5.75
N GLU A 18 4.07 11.87 -5.95
CA GLU A 18 3.08 12.04 -4.88
C GLU A 18 2.66 10.67 -4.31
N PHE A 19 2.39 9.69 -5.17
CA PHE A 19 2.07 8.34 -4.75
C PHE A 19 3.20 7.67 -3.95
N LEU A 20 4.45 7.86 -4.35
CA LEU A 20 5.63 7.40 -3.60
C LEU A 20 5.69 8.01 -2.20
N SER A 21 5.46 9.32 -2.08
CA SER A 21 5.40 10.01 -0.79
C SER A 21 4.30 9.45 0.12
N VAL A 22 3.14 9.12 -0.44
CA VAL A 22 2.04 8.46 0.30
C VAL A 22 2.44 7.06 0.76
N LEU A 23 3.09 6.27 -0.09
CA LEU A 23 3.59 4.94 0.28
C LEU A 23 4.66 5.01 1.39
N ASP A 24 5.53 6.01 1.38
CA ASP A 24 6.52 6.19 2.45
C ASP A 24 5.89 6.64 3.77
N ARG A 25 4.85 7.49 3.72
CA ARG A 25 4.03 7.82 4.90
C ARG A 25 3.33 6.58 5.46
N GLU A 26 2.79 5.73 4.60
CA GLU A 26 2.17 4.48 5.02
C GLU A 26 3.18 3.55 5.72
N ALA A 27 4.35 3.37 5.12
CA ALA A 27 5.42 2.56 5.71
C ALA A 27 5.84 3.10 7.08
N LYS A 28 5.96 4.42 7.22
CA LYS A 28 6.29 5.08 8.48
C LYS A 28 5.19 4.87 9.52
N ALA A 29 3.92 5.09 9.17
CA ALA A 29 2.79 4.88 10.07
C ALA A 29 2.72 3.43 10.60
N MET A 30 2.94 2.44 9.72
CA MET A 30 2.99 1.04 10.11
C MET A 30 4.19 0.70 11.01
N SER A 31 5.37 1.27 10.72
CA SER A 31 6.59 1.06 11.52
C SER A 31 6.49 1.69 12.91
N ASP A 32 5.87 2.86 13.01
CA ASP A 32 5.67 3.59 14.26
C ASP A 32 4.45 3.09 15.06
N ASN A 33 3.70 2.11 14.54
CA ASN A 33 2.43 1.60 15.07
C ASN A 33 1.34 2.67 15.23
N VAL A 34 1.37 3.70 14.39
CA VAL A 34 0.37 4.79 14.36
C VAL A 34 -0.69 4.45 13.31
N PHE A 35 -1.65 3.62 13.70
CA PHE A 35 -2.67 3.10 12.77
C PHE A 35 -3.84 4.06 12.50
N ALA A 36 -3.97 5.13 13.29
CA ALA A 36 -5.05 6.10 13.14
C ALA A 36 -5.05 6.78 11.76
N ASP A 37 -3.86 6.99 11.18
CA ASP A 37 -3.69 7.69 9.91
C ASP A 37 -3.85 6.78 8.68
N LEU A 38 -3.85 5.45 8.87
CA LEU A 38 -3.87 4.50 7.75
C LEU A 38 -5.13 4.61 6.89
N ALA A 39 -6.28 4.90 7.50
CA ALA A 39 -7.54 5.06 6.76
C ALA A 39 -7.50 6.27 5.82
N ALA A 40 -6.95 7.40 6.28
CA ALA A 40 -6.77 8.60 5.46
C ALA A 40 -5.77 8.34 4.33
N ILE A 41 -4.62 7.72 4.66
CA ILE A 41 -3.58 7.35 3.70
C ILE A 41 -4.14 6.40 2.62
N ALA A 42 -4.98 5.43 3.00
CA ALA A 42 -5.64 4.52 2.04
C ALA A 42 -6.60 5.27 1.09
N GLY A 43 -7.32 6.27 1.58
CA GLY A 43 -8.15 7.15 0.76
C GLY A 43 -7.33 7.93 -0.27
N GLU A 44 -6.23 8.55 0.17
CA GLU A 44 -5.30 9.29 -0.71
C GLU A 44 -4.71 8.38 -1.80
N LYS A 45 -4.28 7.15 -1.45
CA LYS A 45 -3.80 6.16 -2.43
C LYS A 45 -4.84 5.85 -3.50
N THR A 46 -6.10 5.64 -3.11
CA THR A 46 -7.18 5.35 -4.06
C THR A 46 -7.35 6.49 -5.07
N LEU A 47 -7.40 7.74 -4.59
CA LEU A 47 -7.52 8.91 -5.46
C LEU A 47 -6.35 9.05 -6.44
N LEU A 48 -5.13 8.76 -5.99
CA LEU A 48 -3.95 8.80 -6.84
C LEU A 48 -3.93 7.67 -7.88
N LEU A 49 -4.37 6.45 -7.51
CA LEU A 49 -4.49 5.34 -8.46
C LEU A 49 -5.51 5.63 -9.56
N ASP A 50 -6.65 6.23 -9.20
CA ASP A 50 -7.66 6.68 -10.18
C ASP A 50 -7.07 7.75 -11.10
N ARG A 51 -6.32 8.71 -10.53
CA ARG A 51 -5.64 9.76 -11.30
C ARG A 51 -4.58 9.19 -12.25
N MET A 52 -3.77 8.22 -11.80
CA MET A 52 -2.78 7.54 -12.64
C MET A 52 -3.45 6.82 -13.81
N THR A 53 -4.58 6.14 -13.56
CA THR A 53 -5.35 5.46 -14.61
C THR A 53 -5.85 6.43 -15.67
N GLU A 54 -6.37 7.59 -15.26
CA GLU A 54 -6.81 8.63 -16.19
C GLU A 54 -5.63 9.18 -17.01
N LEU A 55 -4.49 9.44 -16.37
CA LEU A 55 -3.29 9.93 -17.07
C LEU A 55 -2.74 8.90 -18.06
N ASP A 56 -2.78 7.60 -17.73
CA ASP A 56 -2.38 6.53 -18.64
C ASP A 56 -3.28 6.49 -19.88
N ASN A 57 -4.59 6.59 -19.71
CA ASN A 57 -5.54 6.65 -20.83
C ASN A 57 -5.30 7.87 -21.73
N GLN A 58 -5.02 9.03 -21.13
CA GLN A 58 -4.69 10.25 -21.87
C GLN A 58 -3.37 10.10 -22.64
N ARG A 59 -2.36 9.45 -22.06
CA ARG A 59 -1.10 9.15 -22.75
C ARG A 59 -1.34 8.24 -23.95
N GLU A 60 -2.16 7.20 -23.79
CA GLU A 60 -2.52 6.30 -24.88
C GLU A 60 -3.26 7.03 -26.02
N ALA A 61 -4.16 7.95 -25.69
CA ALA A 61 -4.83 8.79 -26.68
C ALA A 61 -3.85 9.72 -27.41
N LEU A 62 -2.91 10.34 -26.67
CA LEU A 62 -1.90 11.23 -27.25
C LEU A 62 -0.93 10.47 -28.18
N GLN A 63 -0.45 9.29 -27.79
CA GLN A 63 0.42 8.50 -28.66
C GLN A 63 -0.34 7.97 -29.89
N ALA A 64 -1.62 7.61 -29.76
CA ALA A 64 -2.47 7.21 -30.87
C ALA A 64 -2.67 8.37 -31.87
N ALA A 65 -2.90 9.59 -31.39
CA ALA A 65 -2.99 10.79 -32.22
C ALA A 65 -1.69 11.11 -32.98
N LEU A 66 -0.54 10.66 -32.45
CA LEU A 66 0.76 10.74 -33.11
C LEU A 66 1.03 9.57 -34.08
N GLY A 67 0.09 8.63 -34.23
CA GLY A 67 0.20 7.48 -35.12
C GLY A 67 0.87 6.24 -34.51
N PHE A 68 1.08 6.22 -33.19
CA PHE A 68 1.68 5.08 -32.49
C PHE A 68 0.61 4.17 -31.87
N LYS A 69 0.88 2.87 -31.82
CA LYS A 69 -0.03 1.87 -31.19
C LYS A 69 -0.16 2.12 -29.69
N PRO A 70 -1.24 1.68 -29.01
CA PRO A 70 -1.35 1.71 -27.55
C PRO A 70 -0.25 0.87 -26.85
N GLY A 71 -0.11 1.06 -25.55
CA GLY A 71 0.88 0.35 -24.73
C GLY A 71 2.30 0.91 -24.79
N ARG A 72 3.20 0.24 -24.05
CA ARG A 72 4.56 0.71 -23.74
C ARG A 72 5.43 0.95 -24.98
N ALA A 73 5.43 0.01 -25.93
CA ALA A 73 6.24 0.12 -27.13
C ALA A 73 5.83 1.32 -28.00
N GLY A 74 4.54 1.66 -28.02
CA GLY A 74 4.05 2.86 -28.70
C GLY A 74 4.41 4.14 -27.97
N ALA A 75 4.37 4.13 -26.64
CA ALA A 75 4.80 5.25 -25.81
C ALA A 75 6.29 5.55 -25.98
N ASP A 76 7.14 4.51 -26.00
CA ASP A 76 8.58 4.62 -26.31
C ASP A 76 8.81 5.28 -27.68
N ALA A 77 8.08 4.82 -28.70
CA ALA A 77 8.18 5.36 -30.05
C ALA A 77 7.68 6.82 -30.13
N ALA A 78 6.57 7.14 -29.46
CA ALA A 78 5.99 8.48 -29.40
C ALA A 78 6.93 9.46 -28.68
N ALA A 79 7.51 9.06 -27.55
CA ALA A 79 8.48 9.85 -26.80
C ALA A 79 9.74 10.11 -27.62
N LYS A 80 10.27 9.09 -28.32
CA LYS A 80 11.40 9.23 -29.23
C LYS A 80 11.10 10.20 -30.38
N ALA A 81 9.91 10.09 -30.98
CA ALA A 81 9.48 10.98 -32.07
C ALA A 81 9.27 12.43 -31.61
N CYS A 82 8.89 12.64 -30.34
CA CYS A 82 8.74 13.98 -29.76
C CYS A 82 10.06 14.65 -29.34
N GLY A 83 11.18 13.93 -29.41
CA GLY A 83 12.53 14.44 -29.19
C GLY A 83 13.12 14.12 -27.81
N PRO A 84 14.38 14.53 -27.56
CA PRO A 84 15.16 14.08 -26.40
C PRO A 84 14.52 14.37 -25.05
N ALA A 85 13.87 15.52 -24.89
CA ALA A 85 13.21 15.90 -23.64
C ALA A 85 12.03 14.97 -23.29
N ALA A 86 11.22 14.58 -24.28
CA ALA A 86 10.11 13.66 -24.08
C ALA A 86 10.63 12.24 -23.79
N GLN A 87 11.67 11.81 -24.50
CA GLN A 87 12.34 10.54 -24.23
C GLN A 87 12.92 10.48 -22.81
N GLN A 88 13.53 11.56 -22.33
CA GLN A 88 14.06 11.64 -20.97
C GLN A 88 12.92 11.61 -19.92
N ALA A 89 11.83 12.35 -20.14
CA ALA A 89 10.67 12.34 -19.24
C ALA A 89 10.03 10.94 -19.16
N TRP A 90 9.89 10.26 -20.30
CA TRP A 90 9.38 8.89 -20.35
C TRP A 90 10.29 7.90 -19.61
N ALA A 91 11.60 8.00 -19.80
CA ALA A 91 12.55 7.16 -19.07
C ALA A 91 12.49 7.38 -17.55
N ALA A 92 12.38 8.65 -17.11
CA ALA A 92 12.22 8.99 -15.70
C ALA A 92 10.93 8.39 -15.11
N LEU A 93 9.81 8.51 -15.84
CA LEU A 93 8.53 7.93 -15.44
C LEU A 93 8.61 6.41 -15.27
N LEU A 94 9.28 5.70 -16.17
CA LEU A 94 9.48 4.24 -16.07
C LEU A 94 10.29 3.85 -14.82
N VAL A 95 11.30 4.64 -14.45
CA VAL A 95 12.08 4.40 -13.23
C VAL A 95 11.19 4.58 -11.99
N LEU A 96 10.41 5.66 -11.93
CA LEU A 96 9.49 5.93 -10.83
C LEU A 96 8.42 4.85 -10.71
N ALA A 97 7.87 4.35 -11.82
CA ALA A 97 6.89 3.27 -11.80
C ALA A 97 7.45 1.97 -11.19
N VAL A 98 8.73 1.65 -11.47
CA VAL A 98 9.42 0.51 -10.84
C VAL A 98 9.60 0.73 -9.34
N GLN A 99 9.98 1.94 -8.92
CA GLN A 99 10.11 2.29 -7.50
C GLN A 99 8.76 2.19 -6.78
N ALA A 100 7.69 2.73 -7.35
CA ALA A 100 6.35 2.69 -6.78
C ALA A 100 5.87 1.24 -6.59
N ARG A 101 6.13 0.36 -7.56
CA ARG A 101 5.85 -1.08 -7.43
C ARG A 101 6.63 -1.72 -6.28
N SER A 102 7.90 -1.38 -6.12
CA SER A 102 8.73 -1.90 -5.02
C SER A 102 8.24 -1.43 -3.65
N HIS A 103 7.90 -0.15 -3.50
CA HIS A 103 7.36 0.40 -2.26
C HIS A 103 6.00 -0.23 -1.92
N ASN A 104 5.12 -0.40 -2.91
CA ASN A 104 3.82 -1.03 -2.71
C ASN A 104 3.97 -2.50 -2.25
N LEU A 105 4.90 -3.26 -2.83
CA LEU A 105 5.20 -4.63 -2.38
C LEU A 105 5.71 -4.66 -0.94
N ARG A 106 6.64 -3.75 -0.58
CA ARG A 106 7.16 -3.62 0.78
C ARG A 106 6.05 -3.33 1.78
N ASN A 107 5.19 -2.37 1.49
CA ASN A 107 4.07 -2.01 2.35
C ASN A 107 3.07 -3.18 2.49
N GLY A 108 2.77 -3.88 1.39
CA GLY A 108 1.94 -5.08 1.41
C GLY A 108 2.47 -6.15 2.37
N SER A 109 3.78 -6.43 2.33
CA SER A 109 4.42 -7.36 3.27
C SER A 109 4.28 -6.94 4.73
N MET A 110 4.37 -5.64 5.04
CA MET A 110 4.18 -5.11 6.39
C MET A 110 2.74 -5.30 6.89
N VAL A 111 1.75 -5.03 6.04
CA VAL A 111 0.34 -5.26 6.35
C VAL A 111 0.10 -6.73 6.71
N TYR A 112 0.63 -7.67 5.91
CA TYR A 112 0.49 -9.11 6.20
C TYR A 112 1.14 -9.51 7.52
N ALA A 113 2.33 -8.99 7.84
CA ALA A 113 3.01 -9.29 9.10
C ALA A 113 2.20 -8.81 10.32
N HIS A 114 1.61 -7.61 10.26
CA HIS A 114 0.77 -7.08 11.34
C HIS A 114 -0.52 -7.87 11.52
N LEU A 115 -1.14 -8.31 10.41
CA LEU A 115 -2.34 -9.16 10.48
C LEU A 115 -2.05 -10.51 11.14
N ASP A 116 -0.95 -11.17 10.75
CA ASP A 116 -0.51 -12.44 11.33
C ASP A 116 -0.24 -12.30 12.84
N PHE A 117 0.53 -11.29 13.24
CA PHE A 117 0.78 -10.99 14.66
C PHE A 117 -0.51 -10.73 15.45
N THR A 118 -1.43 -9.91 14.91
CA THR A 118 -2.69 -9.59 15.57
C THR A 118 -3.59 -10.83 15.73
N GLN A 119 -3.67 -11.68 14.71
CA GLN A 119 -4.42 -12.93 14.77
C GLN A 119 -3.82 -13.88 15.82
N GLN A 120 -2.50 -14.04 15.86
CA GLN A 120 -1.82 -14.86 16.87
C GLN A 120 -2.06 -14.32 18.28
N ALA A 121 -1.99 -13.00 18.48
CA ALA A 121 -2.28 -12.37 19.77
C ALA A 121 -3.74 -12.59 20.20
N LEU A 122 -4.70 -12.45 19.28
CA LEU A 122 -6.11 -12.74 19.55
C LEU A 122 -6.32 -14.22 19.90
N HIS A 123 -5.71 -15.14 19.16
CA HIS A 123 -5.77 -16.57 19.47
C HIS A 123 -5.19 -16.89 20.85
N PHE A 124 -4.04 -16.29 21.19
CA PHE A 124 -3.44 -16.44 22.51
C PHE A 124 -4.35 -15.90 23.62
N LEU A 125 -4.92 -14.70 23.44
CA LEU A 125 -5.86 -14.11 24.40
C LEU A 125 -7.11 -14.98 24.58
N GLN A 126 -7.71 -15.48 23.48
CA GLN A 126 -8.85 -16.39 23.53
C GLN A 126 -8.52 -17.71 24.24
N ALA A 127 -7.38 -18.32 23.94
CA ALA A 127 -6.93 -19.54 24.60
C ALA A 127 -6.68 -19.30 26.09
N SER A 128 -6.04 -18.19 26.46
CA SER A 128 -5.80 -17.82 27.86
C SER A 128 -7.11 -17.55 28.62
N ALA A 129 -8.09 -16.89 28.00
CA ALA A 129 -9.41 -16.69 28.58
C ALA A 129 -10.12 -18.02 28.87
N GLN A 130 -9.98 -19.03 28.00
CA GLN A 130 -10.50 -20.38 28.23
C GLN A 130 -9.79 -21.13 29.37
N LEU A 131 -8.52 -20.82 29.67
CA LEU A 131 -7.83 -21.36 30.84
C LEU A 131 -8.40 -20.81 32.16
N PHE A 132 -8.86 -19.56 32.19
CA PHE A 132 -9.37 -18.91 33.39
C PHE A 132 -10.90 -18.99 33.55
N TYR A 133 -11.63 -19.18 32.45
CA TYR A 133 -13.09 -19.27 32.40
C TYR A 133 -13.52 -20.54 31.66
N GLY A 134 -14.28 -21.40 32.33
CA GLY A 134 -14.96 -22.51 31.64
C GLY A 134 -16.03 -21.99 30.66
N PRO A 135 -16.58 -22.84 29.77
CA PRO A 135 -17.65 -22.45 28.83
C PRO A 135 -18.87 -21.81 29.51
N ASP A 136 -19.07 -22.03 30.81
CA ASP A 136 -20.15 -21.43 31.62
C ASP A 136 -19.79 -20.07 32.25
N GLY A 137 -18.62 -19.49 31.95
CA GLY A 137 -18.17 -18.19 32.48
C GLY A 137 -17.80 -18.21 33.98
N VAL A 138 -17.79 -19.38 34.61
CA VAL A 138 -17.39 -19.54 36.01
C VAL A 138 -15.86 -19.67 36.09
N ARG A 139 -15.23 -18.84 36.93
CA ARG A 139 -13.81 -19.00 37.27
C ARG A 139 -13.62 -20.38 37.90
N LYS A 140 -12.70 -21.20 37.36
CA LYS A 140 -12.20 -22.36 38.11
C LYS A 140 -11.33 -21.83 39.25
N THR A 141 -11.93 -21.49 40.38
CA THR A 141 -11.18 -21.43 41.64
C THR A 141 -10.71 -22.85 41.90
N GLN A 142 -9.43 -23.11 41.65
CA GLN A 142 -8.80 -24.34 42.11
C GLN A 142 -9.06 -24.41 43.62
N PRO A 143 -9.77 -25.43 44.12
CA PRO A 143 -9.93 -25.57 45.55
C PRO A 143 -8.53 -25.82 46.09
N GLY A 144 -7.93 -24.78 46.67
CA GLY A 144 -6.81 -24.98 47.58
C GLY A 144 -7.30 -25.97 48.61
N ALA A 145 -6.62 -27.11 48.70
CA ALA A 145 -6.80 -28.07 49.78
C ALA A 145 -6.43 -27.36 51.09
N GLY A 146 -7.38 -26.59 51.62
CA GLY A 146 -7.37 -26.06 52.97
C GLY A 146 -7.62 -27.23 53.90
N THR A 147 -6.53 -27.90 54.28
CA THR A 147 -6.52 -28.87 55.36
C THR A 147 -7.05 -28.17 56.61
N ARG A 148 -8.34 -28.35 56.93
CA ARG A 148 -8.89 -27.95 58.22
C ARG A 148 -8.31 -28.88 59.27
N LEU A 149 -7.26 -28.40 59.94
CA LEU A 149 -6.79 -28.94 61.20
C LEU A 149 -7.66 -28.38 62.34
N ALA A 150 -8.11 -29.30 63.21
CA ALA A 150 -8.55 -29.07 64.59
C ALA A 150 -9.89 -28.32 64.79
N VAL A 151 -10.67 -28.50 65.85
CA VAL A 151 -10.76 -29.38 67.05
C VAL A 151 -12.12 -29.00 67.67
N GLY A 152 -12.81 -29.94 68.34
CA GLY A 152 -13.93 -29.63 69.25
C GLY A 152 -15.06 -30.64 69.18
#